data_AF-A0A0B4RCK8-F1
#
_entry.id   AF-A0A0B4RCK8-F1
#
_cell.length_a   1.000
_cell.length_b   1.000
_cell.length_c   1.000
_cell.angle_alpha   90.00
_cell.angle_beta   90.00
_cell.angle_gamma   90.00
#
_symmetry.space_group_name_H-M   'P 1'
#
loop_
_entity.id
_entity.type
_entity.pdbx_description
1 polymer ?
#
loop_
_entity_poly.entity_id
_entity_poly.type
_entity_poly.pdbx_seq_one_letter_code
_entity_poly.pdbx_strand_id
1 'polypeptide(L)' 'MSWVPSIKESSFGQMISKITDPYLDIFRRFIPPIGMIDISPIVAIFTLNLASQGIIVLFRFFA' A
#
# COMPACT_ATOMS: atom_id res chain seq x y z
N MET A 1 -14.60 6.15 4.58
CA MET A 1 -14.59 5.54 5.93
C MET A 1 -13.63 4.36 5.93
N SER A 2 -12.92 4.10 7.04
CA SER A 2 -12.13 2.86 7.18
C SER A 2 -13.07 1.68 7.36
N TRP A 3 -12.81 0.57 6.66
CA TRP A 3 -13.52 -0.70 6.89
C TRP A 3 -13.31 -1.26 8.30
N VAL A 4 -12.26 -0.82 9.01
CA VAL A 4 -12.02 -1.10 10.43
C VAL A 4 -11.70 0.20 11.17
N PRO A 5 -12.72 0.93 11.67
CA PRO A 5 -12.54 2.24 12.28
C PRO A 5 -11.78 2.17 13.61
N SER A 6 -12.05 1.17 14.46
CA SER A 6 -11.42 1.02 15.79
C SER A 6 -9.89 0.96 15.75
N ILE A 7 -9.30 0.31 14.73
CA ILE A 7 -7.85 0.20 14.58
C ILE A 7 -7.24 1.53 14.11
N LYS A 8 -7.93 2.23 13.19
CA LYS A 8 -7.43 3.48 12.61
C LYS A 8 -7.42 4.63 13.62
N GLU A 9 -8.38 4.65 14.54
CA GLU A 9 -8.50 5.65 15.61
C GLU A 9 -7.42 5.51 16.69
N SER A 10 -6.84 4.31 16.85
CA SER A 10 -5.77 4.07 17.85
C SER A 10 -4.50 4.88 17.54
N SER A 11 -3.76 5.28 18.59
CA SER A 11 -2.50 6.03 18.43
C SER A 11 -1.49 5.30 17.53
N PHE A 12 -1.43 3.97 17.66
CA PHE A 12 -0.61 3.10 16.80
C PHE A 12 -1.11 3.10 15.35
N GLY A 13 -2.43 2.99 15.14
CA GLY A 13 -3.03 3.03 13.81
C GLY A 13 -2.80 4.37 13.09
N GLN A 14 -2.86 5.48 13.82
CA GLN A 14 -2.54 6.80 13.28
C GLN A 14 -1.06 6.92 12.89
N MET A 15 -0.15 6.36 13.69
CA MET A 15 1.29 6.33 13.36
C MET A 15 1.55 5.54 12.08
N ILE A 16 0.98 4.34 11.95
CA ILE A 16 1.12 3.51 10.75
C ILE A 16 0.53 4.23 9.54
N SER A 17 -0.68 4.80 9.66
CA SER A 17 -1.35 5.52 8.57
C SER A 17 -0.52 6.70 8.07
N LYS A 18 0.15 7.45 8.95
CA LYS A 18 1.06 8.55 8.54
C LYS A 18 2.21 8.07 7.65
N ILE A 19 2.69 6.85 7.84
CA ILE A 19 3.79 6.28 7.05
C ILE A 19 3.26 5.65 5.76
N THR A 20 2.12 4.97 5.82
CA THR A 20 1.60 4.20 4.68
C THR A 20 0.71 5.00 3.74
N ASP A 21 -0.04 6.00 4.23
CA ASP A 21 -0.96 6.79 3.42
C ASP A 21 -0.27 7.50 2.23
N PRO A 22 0.92 8.12 2.34
CA PRO A 22 1.59 8.72 1.18
C PRO A 22 1.83 7.73 0.03
N TYR A 23 2.15 6.47 0.36
CA TYR A 23 2.33 5.42 -0.64
C TYR A 23 0.99 4.91 -1.17
N LEU A 24 0.01 4.65 -0.28
CA LEU A 24 -1.32 4.16 -0.65
C LEU A 24 -2.11 5.18 -1.48
N ASP A 25 -1.96 6.48 -1.20
CA ASP A 25 -2.65 7.56 -1.93
C ASP A 25 -2.28 7.61 -3.41
N ILE A 26 -1.07 7.15 -3.78
CA ILE A 26 -0.72 6.98 -5.19
C ILE A 26 -1.68 5.99 -5.85
N PHE A 27 -1.92 4.85 -5.22
CA PHE A 27 -2.82 3.81 -5.75
C PHE A 27 -4.28 4.22 -5.67
N ARG A 28 -4.72 4.88 -4.59
CA ARG A 28 -6.11 5.38 -4.44
C ARG A 28 -6.50 6.38 -5.53
N ARG A 29 -5.55 7.09 -6.14
CA ARG A 29 -5.80 7.99 -7.28
C ARG A 29 -6.15 7.25 -8.57
N PHE A 30 -5.65 6.03 -8.73
CA PHE A 30 -5.86 5.22 -9.95
C PHE A 30 -6.89 4.12 -9.77
N ILE A 31 -7.05 3.62 -8.54
CA ILE A 31 -7.85 2.45 -8.21
C ILE A 31 -9.07 2.93 -7.42
N PRO A 32 -10.25 2.99 -8.03
CA PRO A 32 -11.46 3.33 -7.30
C PRO A 32 -11.76 2.22 -6.26
N PRO A 33 -12.28 2.58 -5.07
CA PRO A 33 -12.71 1.60 -4.09
C PRO A 33 -13.86 0.76 -4.64
N ILE A 34 -13.87 -0.54 -4.32
CA ILE A 34 -14.95 -1.45 -4.71
C ILE A 34 -15.98 -1.45 -3.58
N GLY A 35 -17.06 -0.70 -3.77
CA GLY A 35 -18.06 -0.47 -2.72
C GLY A 35 -17.44 0.24 -1.52
N MET A 36 -17.41 -0.43 -0.37
CA MET A 36 -16.83 0.10 0.88
C MET A 36 -15.40 -0.39 1.16
N ILE A 37 -14.85 -1.25 0.29
CA ILE A 37 -13.55 -1.90 0.51
C ILE A 37 -12.48 -1.18 -0.32
N ASP A 38 -11.43 -0.75 0.38
CA ASP A 38 -10.23 -0.19 -0.24
C ASP A 38 -9.30 -1.35 -0.65
N ILE A 39 -9.21 -1.61 -1.96
CA ILE A 39 -8.30 -2.62 -2.53
C ILE A 39 -6.90 -2.07 -2.81
N SER A 40 -6.68 -0.76 -2.62
CA SER A 40 -5.37 -0.13 -2.84
C SER A 40 -4.23 -0.77 -2.02
N PRO A 41 -4.42 -1.22 -0.76
CA PRO A 41 -3.32 -1.85 -0.01
C PRO A 41 -2.84 -3.16 -0.62
N ILE A 42 -3.76 -3.97 -1.19
CA ILE A 42 -3.42 -5.24 -1.83
C ILE A 42 -2.54 -4.98 -3.05
N VAL A 43 -2.95 -4.02 -3.89
CA VAL A 43 -2.22 -3.66 -5.10
C VAL A 43 -0.90 -2.99 -4.78
N ALA A 44 -0.86 -2.15 -3.74
CA ALA A 44 0.35 -1.52 -3.25
C ALA A 44 1.38 -2.56 -2.79
N ILE A 45 0.98 -3.54 -1.97
CA ILE A 45 1.85 -4.63 -1.53
C ILE A 45 2.32 -5.47 -2.72
N PHE A 46 1.43 -5.81 -3.64
CA PHE A 46 1.79 -6.57 -4.85
C PHE A 46 2.84 -5.83 -5.69
N THR A 47 2.63 -4.54 -5.91
CA THR A 47 3.56 -3.67 -6.64
C THR A 47 4.92 -3.59 -5.94
N LEU A 48 4.93 -3.45 -4.62
CA LEU A 48 6.16 -3.40 -3.82
C LEU A 48 6.96 -4.70 -3.93
N ASN A 49 6.28 -5.86 -3.89
CA ASN A 49 6.91 -7.17 -4.08
C ASN A 49 7.53 -7.31 -5.47
N LEU A 50 6.79 -6.92 -6.52
CA LEU A 50 7.30 -6.95 -7.89
C LEU A 50 8.50 -6.00 -8.07
N ALA A 51 8.45 -4.80 -7.50
CA ALA A 51 9.56 -3.86 -7.55
C ALA A 51 10.80 -4.42 -6.85
N SER A 52 10.64 -5.01 -5.67
CA SER A 52 11.73 -5.65 -4.93
C SER A 52 12.38 -6.79 -5.72
N GLN A 53 11.57 -7.70 -6.29
CA GLN A 53 12.10 -8.79 -7.11
C GLN A 53 12.73 -8.27 -8.41
N GLY A 54 12.12 -7.27 -9.06
CA GLY A 54 12.63 -6.66 -10.27
C GLY A 54 14.02 -6.05 -10.05
N ILE A 55 14.22 -5.35 -8.93
CA ILE A 55 15.54 -4.82 -8.54
C ILE A 55 16.56 -5.94 -8.41
N ILE A 56 16.22 -7.05 -7.73
CA ILE A 56 17.12 -8.21 -7.57
C ILE A 56 17.50 -8.80 -8.93
N VAL A 57 16.52 -8.97 -9.83
CA VAL A 57 16.75 -9.51 -11.18
C VAL A 57 17.65 -8.59 -12.00
N LEU A 58 17.41 -7.27 -11.96
CA LEU A 58 18.25 -6.30 -12.65
C LEU A 58 19.69 -6.34 -12.13
N PHE A 59 19.90 -6.36 -10.80
CA PHE A 59 21.24 -6.49 -10.24
C PHE A 59 21.95 -7.77 -10.70
N ARG A 60 21.25 -8.90 -10.76
CA ARG A 60 21.80 -10.17 -11.26
C ARG A 60 22.10 -10.16 -12.75
N PHE A 61 21.44 -9.32 -13.53
CA PHE A 61 21.67 -9.21 -14.97
C PHE A 61 22.95 -8.43 -15.29
N PHE A 62 23.31 -7.45 -14.45
CA PHE A 62 24.48 -6.59 -14.65
C PHE A 62 25.72 -6.98 -13.83
N ALA A 63 25.60 -7.91 -12.87
CA ALA A 63 26.70 -8.46 -12.07
C ALA A 63 27.23 -9.76 -12.68
#